data_AF-A0A6M3LH89-F1
#
_entry.id   AF-A0A6M3LH89-F1
#
_cell.length_a   1.000
_cell.length_b   1.000
_cell.length_c   1.000
_cell.angle_alpha   90.00
_cell.angle_beta   90.00
_cell.angle_gamma   90.00
#
_symmetry.space_group_name_H-M   'P 1'
#
loop_
_entity.id
_entity.type
_entity.pdbx_description
1 polymer ?
#
loop_
_entity_poly.entity_id
_entity_poly.type
_entity_poly.pdbx_seq_one_letter_code
_entity_poly.pdbx_strand_id
1 'polypeptide(L)'
;MKIRQGFVSNSSSSSFIVISKGKCIHPSWYGQDLVIFGDCGNSQFGWEFERWNDIESKINFCYIQARDVKREDWIEMLEKVLKRECSIQEIDWNLLKEDPNSWSHDAYIDHQSSSKEGRNTEMFDSEENLMNFIFNPDSYIQGGNDNV
;
A
#
# COMPACT_ATOMS: atom_id res chain seq x y z
N MET A 1 6.29 -20.43 44.14
CA MET A 1 5.27 -20.45 43.08
C MET A 1 5.29 -19.08 42.40
N LYS A 2 5.58 -19.01 41.10
CA LYS A 2 5.48 -17.75 40.34
C LYS A 2 4.37 -17.93 39.32
N ILE A 3 3.28 -17.19 39.49
CA ILE A 3 2.25 -17.01 38.46
C ILE A 3 2.79 -15.91 37.54
N ARG A 4 3.05 -16.23 36.28
CA ARG A 4 3.19 -15.22 35.23
C ARG A 4 1.81 -15.00 34.63
N GLN A 5 1.17 -13.89 34.98
CA GLN A 5 0.14 -13.30 34.13
C GLN A 5 0.84 -12.30 33.21
N GLY A 6 1.12 -12.75 31.99
CA GLY A 6 1.56 -11.89 30.90
C GLY A 6 0.67 -12.21 29.72
N PHE A 7 0.02 -11.18 29.17
CA PHE A 7 -0.59 -11.28 27.86
C PHE A 7 0.55 -11.49 26.85
N VAL A 8 0.59 -12.65 26.19
CA VAL A 8 1.49 -12.87 25.05
C VAL A 8 0.74 -12.30 23.86
N SER A 9 1.11 -11.10 23.41
CA SER A 9 0.67 -10.60 22.11
C SER A 9 1.36 -11.45 21.05
N ASN A 10 0.59 -12.30 20.38
CA ASN A 10 1.02 -13.16 19.28
C ASN A 10 0.77 -12.51 17.92
N SER A 11 0.80 -11.18 17.83
CA SER A 11 0.54 -10.46 16.59
C SER A 11 1.63 -9.40 16.42
N SER A 12 2.83 -9.84 16.07
CA SER A 12 3.90 -8.94 15.63
C SER A 12 4.00 -9.06 14.11
N SER A 13 3.24 -8.22 13.41
CA SER A 13 3.43 -7.99 11.99
C SER A 13 4.35 -6.78 11.81
N SER A 14 5.22 -6.83 10.82
CA SER A 14 6.07 -5.71 10.45
C SER A 14 6.22 -5.68 8.94
N SER A 15 5.83 -4.56 8.34
CA SER A 15 6.12 -4.27 6.94
C SER A 15 6.97 -3.03 6.84
N PHE A 16 7.92 -3.04 5.91
CA PHE A 16 8.69 -1.87 5.56
C PHE A 16 8.68 -1.67 4.04
N ILE A 17 8.83 -0.41 3.64
CA ILE A 17 8.98 -0.03 2.24
C ILE A 17 10.45 0.19 1.91
N VAL A 18 10.82 -0.12 0.68
CA VAL A 18 12.09 0.30 0.08
C VAL A 18 11.78 1.22 -1.08
N ILE A 19 12.36 2.42 -1.04
CA ILE A 19 12.26 3.42 -2.09
C ILE A 19 13.63 3.52 -2.77
N SER A 20 13.73 2.92 -3.96
CA SER A 20 14.92 2.97 -4.78
C SER A 20 14.90 4.20 -5.68
N LYS A 21 16.07 4.81 -5.89
CA LYS A 21 16.24 5.93 -6.83
C LYS A 21 16.76 5.40 -8.16
N GLY A 22 16.30 5.99 -9.27
CA GLY A 22 16.85 5.69 -10.59
C GLY A 22 15.78 5.37 -11.63
N LYS A 23 15.99 4.30 -12.39
CA LYS A 23 15.18 4.00 -13.58
C LYS A 23 13.74 3.64 -13.18
N CYS A 24 12.79 4.48 -13.59
CA CYS A 24 11.37 4.21 -13.44
C CYS A 24 10.78 3.57 -14.71
N ILE A 25 9.75 2.74 -14.53
CA ILE A 25 8.95 2.14 -15.60
C ILE A 25 7.59 2.83 -15.57
N HIS A 26 7.26 3.51 -16.66
CA HIS A 26 6.00 4.26 -16.78
C HIS A 26 5.05 3.46 -17.65
N PRO A 27 4.05 2.78 -17.07
CA PRO A 27 3.06 2.07 -17.86
C PRO A 27 2.24 3.09 -18.65
N SER A 28 1.92 2.71 -19.88
CA SER A 28 1.15 3.55 -20.77
C SER A 28 -0.29 3.03 -20.80
N TRP A 29 -1.16 3.64 -20.00
CA TRP A 29 -2.58 3.30 -19.91
C TRP A 29 -3.44 4.28 -20.73
N TYR A 30 -2.95 4.69 -21.92
CA TYR A 30 -3.53 5.76 -22.73
C TYR A 30 -5.06 5.66 -22.88
N GLY A 31 -5.76 6.69 -22.40
CA GLY A 31 -7.19 6.88 -22.63
C GLY A 31 -8.11 5.90 -21.90
N GLN A 32 -7.60 5.20 -20.87
CA GLN A 32 -8.39 4.34 -20.02
C GLN A 32 -8.51 4.96 -18.61
N ASP A 33 -9.69 4.84 -18.02
CA ASP A 33 -9.87 5.07 -16.59
C ASP A 33 -9.06 4.02 -15.84
N LEU A 34 -8.21 4.44 -14.90
CA LEU A 34 -7.52 3.48 -14.05
C LEU A 34 -8.50 2.98 -13.00
N VAL A 35 -9.02 1.78 -13.22
CA VAL A 35 -9.83 1.10 -12.21
C VAL A 35 -8.92 0.20 -11.39
N ILE A 36 -8.68 0.61 -10.15
CA ILE A 36 -7.94 -0.17 -9.18
C ILE A 36 -8.91 -1.22 -8.61
N PHE A 37 -9.01 -2.37 -9.27
CA PHE A 37 -9.83 -3.51 -8.84
C PHE A 37 -9.06 -4.42 -7.87
N GLY A 38 -9.78 -5.03 -6.92
CA GLY A 38 -9.25 -6.06 -6.00
C GLY A 38 -8.73 -7.36 -6.65
N ASP A 39 -8.71 -7.46 -7.98
CA ASP A 39 -8.02 -8.52 -8.73
C ASP A 39 -6.69 -8.03 -9.37
N CYS A 40 -6.39 -6.73 -9.29
CA CYS A 40 -5.16 -6.09 -9.79
C CYS A 40 -4.26 -5.70 -8.61
N GLY A 41 -3.13 -6.39 -8.47
CA GLY A 41 -2.20 -6.20 -7.36
C GLY A 41 -2.76 -6.70 -6.02
N ASN A 42 -1.90 -6.75 -5.02
CA ASN A 42 -2.28 -7.12 -3.67
C ASN A 42 -2.98 -5.96 -2.96
N SER A 43 -3.92 -6.29 -2.07
CA SER A 43 -4.69 -5.31 -1.28
C SER A 43 -4.68 -5.60 0.22
N GLN A 44 -3.99 -6.67 0.64
CA GLN A 44 -3.89 -7.09 2.03
C GLN A 44 -2.42 -7.27 2.39
N PHE A 45 -1.91 -6.46 3.30
CA PHE A 45 -0.48 -6.42 3.60
C PHE A 45 -0.19 -6.68 5.07
N GLY A 46 0.84 -7.49 5.34
CA GLY A 46 1.51 -7.58 6.64
C GLY A 46 1.41 -8.94 7.32
N TRP A 47 0.55 -9.85 6.86
CA TRP A 47 0.45 -11.18 7.48
C TRP A 47 1.44 -12.19 6.93
N GLU A 48 1.86 -12.01 5.68
CA GLU A 48 2.78 -12.91 4.97
C GLU A 48 4.22 -12.36 4.86
N PHE A 49 5.19 -13.28 4.74
CA PHE A 49 6.56 -12.96 4.36
C PHE A 49 6.71 -12.86 2.85
N GLU A 50 6.02 -11.89 2.27
CA GLU A 50 6.04 -11.66 0.83
C GLU A 50 6.66 -10.32 0.48
N ARG A 51 7.10 -10.23 -0.77
CA ARG A 51 7.61 -9.01 -1.36
C ARG A 51 6.74 -8.64 -2.54
N TRP A 52 6.26 -7.40 -2.54
CA TRP A 52 5.47 -6.83 -3.63
C TRP A 52 6.24 -5.70 -4.27
N ASN A 53 6.54 -5.83 -5.57
CA ASN A 53 7.28 -4.84 -6.35
C ASN A 53 6.54 -4.42 -7.63
N ASP A 54 5.39 -5.04 -7.92
CA ASP A 54 4.49 -4.64 -8.99
C ASP A 54 3.85 -3.28 -8.70
N ILE A 55 3.47 -2.58 -9.76
CA ILE A 55 2.99 -1.19 -9.70
C ILE A 55 1.65 -1.15 -8.98
N GLU A 56 0.76 -2.09 -9.30
CA GLU A 56 -0.61 -2.19 -8.81
C GLU A 56 -0.63 -2.37 -7.28
N SER A 57 0.14 -3.31 -6.73
CA SER A 57 0.26 -3.50 -5.28
C SER A 57 0.79 -2.26 -4.58
N LYS A 58 1.74 -1.53 -5.18
CA LYS A 58 2.29 -0.30 -4.60
C LYS A 58 1.29 0.84 -4.62
N ILE A 59 0.47 0.95 -5.66
CA ILE A 59 -0.65 1.90 -5.71
C ILE A 59 -1.67 1.58 -4.62
N ASN A 60 -2.07 0.31 -4.51
CA ASN A 60 -3.01 -0.15 -3.47
C ASN A 60 -2.49 0.20 -2.08
N PHE A 61 -1.22 -0.11 -1.80
CA PHE A 61 -0.58 0.22 -0.54
C PHE A 61 -0.61 1.72 -0.24
N CYS A 62 -0.21 2.57 -1.19
CA CYS A 62 -0.27 4.02 -1.03
C CYS A 62 -1.70 4.52 -0.72
N TYR A 63 -2.69 4.06 -1.47
CA TYR A 63 -4.07 4.50 -1.29
C TYR A 63 -4.65 4.03 0.05
N ILE A 64 -4.40 2.79 0.46
CA ILE A 64 -4.82 2.28 1.78
C ILE A 64 -4.17 3.11 2.90
N GLN A 65 -2.86 3.40 2.81
CA GLN A 65 -2.18 4.22 3.82
C GLN A 65 -2.82 5.61 3.93
N ALA A 66 -3.13 6.28 2.82
CA ALA A 66 -3.72 7.61 2.83
C ALA A 66 -5.18 7.62 3.33
N ARG A 67 -5.98 6.65 2.86
CA ARG A 67 -7.38 6.46 3.27
C ARG A 67 -7.49 6.24 4.78
N ASP A 68 -6.65 5.36 5.32
CA ASP A 68 -6.74 4.93 6.70
C ASP A 68 -6.44 6.04 7.71
N VAL A 69 -5.53 6.96 7.39
CA VAL A 69 -5.29 8.18 8.19
C VAL A 69 -6.09 9.39 7.72
N LYS A 70 -7.00 9.22 6.75
CA LYS A 70 -7.86 10.28 6.18
C LYS A 70 -7.04 11.50 5.69
N ARG A 71 -5.92 11.25 5.00
CA ARG A 71 -5.04 12.28 4.43
C ARG A 71 -5.41 12.53 2.98
N GLU A 72 -6.32 13.49 2.75
CA GLU A 72 -6.77 13.89 1.41
C GLU A 72 -5.61 14.42 0.56
N ASP A 73 -4.67 15.14 1.16
CA ASP A 73 -3.47 15.65 0.50
C ASP A 73 -2.55 14.53 -0.05
N TRP A 74 -2.51 13.38 0.63
CA TRP A 74 -1.78 12.20 0.13
C TRP A 74 -2.50 11.54 -1.05
N ILE A 75 -3.83 11.48 -1.01
CA ILE A 75 -4.63 10.97 -2.13
C ILE A 75 -4.45 11.89 -3.34
N GLU A 76 -4.52 13.21 -3.17
CA GLU A 76 -4.29 14.19 -4.23
C GLU A 76 -2.88 14.06 -4.83
N MET A 77 -1.85 13.88 -4.00
CA MET A 77 -0.49 13.65 -4.47
C MET A 77 -0.37 12.36 -5.29
N LEU A 78 -1.00 11.28 -4.83
CA LEU A 78 -1.04 10.00 -5.54
C LEU A 78 -1.72 10.14 -6.90
N GLU A 79 -2.92 10.72 -6.94
CA GLU A 79 -3.63 10.94 -8.20
C GLU A 79 -2.82 11.81 -9.17
N LYS A 80 -2.20 12.88 -8.67
CA LYS A 80 -1.37 13.77 -9.48
C LYS A 80 -0.19 13.02 -10.12
N VAL A 81 0.50 12.19 -9.35
CA VAL A 81 1.60 11.36 -9.84
C VAL A 81 1.09 10.33 -10.87
N LEU A 82 0.00 9.62 -10.58
CA LEU A 82 -0.55 8.61 -11.50
C LEU A 82 -1.03 9.22 -12.83
N LYS A 83 -1.79 10.33 -12.77
CA LYS A 83 -2.27 11.03 -13.98
C LYS A 83 -1.11 11.53 -14.83
N ARG A 84 -0.06 12.08 -14.19
CA ARG A 84 1.14 12.57 -14.89
C ARG A 84 1.94 11.45 -15.54
N GLU A 85 2.27 10.40 -14.78
CA GLU A 85 3.21 9.37 -15.23
C GLU A 85 2.56 8.35 -16.16
N CYS A 86 1.25 8.10 -16.03
CA CYS A 86 0.56 7.08 -16.81
C CYS A 86 -0.39 7.63 -17.88
N SER A 87 -0.50 8.96 -18.02
CA SER A 87 -1.43 9.63 -18.93
C SER A 87 -2.91 9.24 -18.72
N ILE A 88 -3.31 9.07 -17.46
CA ILE A 88 -4.69 8.76 -17.03
C ILE A 88 -5.49 10.06 -16.87
N GLN A 89 -6.79 10.03 -17.18
CA GLN A 89 -7.71 11.15 -16.92
C GLN A 89 -8.44 11.00 -15.57
N GLU A 90 -9.05 9.84 -15.34
CA GLU A 90 -9.82 9.53 -14.13
C GLU A 90 -9.32 8.26 -13.45
N ILE A 91 -9.41 8.23 -12.11
CA ILE A 91 -9.03 7.09 -11.29
C ILE A 91 -10.25 6.70 -10.48
N ASP A 92 -10.67 5.44 -10.59
CA ASP A 92 -11.76 4.87 -9.79
C ASP A 92 -11.17 3.98 -8.68
N TRP A 93 -11.32 4.47 -7.44
CA TRP A 93 -10.82 3.82 -6.24
C TRP A 93 -11.82 2.78 -5.70
N ASN A 94 -12.05 1.72 -6.47
CA ASN A 94 -12.99 0.66 -6.09
C ASN A 94 -12.30 -0.47 -5.27
N LEU A 95 -11.86 -0.13 -4.06
CA LEU A 95 -11.18 -1.07 -3.16
C LEU A 95 -12.08 -2.11 -2.47
N LEU A 96 -13.40 -2.07 -2.70
CA LEU A 96 -14.35 -2.96 -2.04
C LEU A 96 -14.76 -4.09 -2.99
N LYS A 97 -14.57 -5.35 -2.57
CA LYS A 97 -15.49 -6.39 -3.06
C LYS A 97 -16.83 -6.10 -2.40
N GLU A 98 -17.88 -5.92 -3.19
CA GLU A 98 -19.26 -5.57 -2.78
C GLU A 98 -19.95 -6.64 -1.90
N ASP A 99 -19.24 -7.37 -1.02
CA ASP A 99 -19.84 -8.28 -0.07
C ASP A 99 -19.89 -7.67 1.35
N PRO A 100 -21.01 -7.04 1.74
CA PRO A 100 -21.18 -6.45 3.07
C PRO A 100 -21.20 -7.49 4.21
N ASN A 101 -21.12 -8.79 3.93
CA ASN A 101 -21.05 -9.86 4.94
C ASN A 101 -19.67 -10.52 5.05
N SER A 102 -18.71 -10.15 4.22
CA SER A 102 -17.36 -10.73 4.28
C SER A 102 -16.48 -9.98 5.28
N TRP A 103 -16.11 -10.65 6.36
CA TRP A 103 -15.14 -10.15 7.34
C TRP A 103 -13.70 -10.09 6.77
N SER A 104 -13.47 -10.53 5.52
CA SER A 104 -12.14 -10.71 4.94
C SER A 104 -11.89 -9.94 3.63
N HIS A 105 -12.72 -8.97 3.28
CA HIS A 105 -12.69 -8.34 1.94
C HIS A 105 -12.32 -6.86 1.92
N ASP A 106 -12.06 -6.24 3.07
CA ASP A 106 -11.54 -4.88 3.09
C ASP A 106 -10.05 -4.90 2.74
N ALA A 107 -9.65 -4.11 1.76
CA ALA A 107 -8.24 -3.81 1.55
C ALA A 107 -7.65 -3.22 2.85
N TYR A 108 -6.60 -3.83 3.38
CA TYR A 108 -6.02 -3.44 4.67
C TYR A 108 -4.49 -3.57 4.70
N ILE A 109 -3.88 -2.81 5.60
CA ILE A 109 -2.50 -2.96 6.03
C ILE A 109 -2.56 -3.26 7.51
N ASP A 110 -1.88 -4.33 7.96
CA ASP A 110 -1.87 -4.67 9.37
C ASP A 110 -1.45 -3.47 10.23
N HIS A 111 -2.10 -3.33 11.38
CA HIS A 111 -2.01 -2.15 12.24
C HIS A 111 -0.57 -1.70 12.48
N GLN A 112 0.34 -2.62 12.77
CA GLN A 112 1.74 -2.28 13.10
C GLN A 112 2.57 -1.81 11.90
N SER A 113 2.04 -1.99 10.69
CA SER A 113 2.65 -1.62 9.41
C SER A 113 1.99 -0.38 8.78
N SER A 114 0.91 0.11 9.39
CA SER A 114 0.07 1.19 8.87
C SER A 114 0.58 2.58 9.27
N SER A 115 0.27 3.56 8.44
CA SER A 115 0.40 5.00 8.67
C SER A 115 -0.36 5.46 9.92
N LYS A 116 -1.40 4.74 10.34
CA LYS A 116 -2.10 4.95 11.62
C LYS A 116 -1.15 4.87 12.82
N GLU A 117 -0.10 4.06 12.72
CA GLU A 117 0.95 3.90 13.74
C GLU A 117 2.23 4.71 13.37
N GLY A 118 2.13 5.64 12.42
CA GLY A 118 3.24 6.48 11.97
C GLY A 118 4.33 5.72 11.20
N ARG A 119 3.96 4.64 10.49
CA ARG A 119 4.89 3.81 9.69
C ARG A 119 4.65 3.97 8.19
N ASN A 120 5.70 3.74 7.40
CA ASN A 120 5.64 3.65 5.95
C ASN A 120 4.95 4.88 5.31
N THR A 121 5.34 6.08 5.76
CA THR A 121 4.80 7.35 5.27
C THR A 121 5.78 8.08 4.36
N GLU A 122 7.03 7.63 4.29
CA GLU A 122 8.16 8.29 3.63
C GLU A 122 7.95 8.43 2.11
N MET A 123 7.11 7.59 1.50
CA MET A 123 6.74 7.77 0.09
C MET A 123 5.91 9.04 -0.14
N PHE A 124 5.22 9.56 0.88
CA PHE A 124 4.43 10.79 0.79
C PHE A 124 5.21 12.04 1.20
N ASP A 125 6.51 11.94 1.51
CA ASP A 125 7.34 13.12 1.81
C ASP A 125 7.53 14.03 0.59
N SER A 126 7.41 13.48 -0.62
CA SER A 126 7.45 14.24 -1.88
C SER A 126 6.86 13.45 -3.06
N GLU A 127 6.45 14.17 -4.10
CA GLU A 127 6.04 13.55 -5.38
C GLU A 127 7.14 12.68 -6.00
N GLU A 128 8.41 13.06 -5.83
CA GLU A 128 9.56 12.29 -6.32
C GLU A 128 9.70 10.95 -5.58
N ASN A 129 9.54 10.94 -4.26
CA ASN A 129 9.56 9.71 -3.47
C ASN A 129 8.39 8.80 -3.86
N LEU A 130 7.19 9.36 -4.03
CA LEU A 130 6.02 8.60 -4.41
C LEU A 130 6.17 7.97 -5.80
N MET A 131 6.65 8.74 -6.77
CA MET A 131 6.95 8.26 -8.12
C MET A 131 8.01 7.16 -8.08
N ASN A 132 9.13 7.36 -7.38
CA ASN A 132 10.19 6.36 -7.25
C ASN A 132 9.68 5.10 -6.55
N PHE A 133 8.82 5.22 -5.54
CA PHE A 133 8.24 4.06 -4.89
C PHE A 133 7.37 3.26 -5.87
N ILE A 134 6.43 3.91 -6.55
CA ILE A 134 5.46 3.24 -7.43
C ILE A 134 6.14 2.68 -8.69
N PHE A 135 6.99 3.46 -9.37
CA PHE A 135 7.43 3.12 -10.72
C PHE A 135 8.84 2.54 -10.81
N ASN A 136 9.64 2.59 -9.74
CA ASN A 136 10.94 1.92 -9.75
C ASN A 136 10.76 0.41 -9.46
N PRO A 137 11.22 -0.50 -10.35
CA PRO A 137 11.11 -1.95 -10.13
C PRO A 137 11.93 -2.45 -8.93
N ASP A 138 12.92 -1.67 -8.50
CA ASP A 138 13.74 -1.96 -7.31
C ASP A 138 13.10 -1.41 -6.02
N SER A 139 11.98 -0.69 -6.11
CA SER A 139 11.16 -0.31 -4.96
C SER A 139 10.14 -1.40 -4.67
N TYR A 140 9.98 -1.76 -3.39
CA TYR A 140 9.10 -2.83 -2.97
C TYR A 140 8.54 -2.65 -1.57
N ILE A 141 7.45 -3.34 -1.29
CA ILE A 141 6.89 -3.57 0.04
C ILE A 141 7.40 -4.93 0.51
N GLN A 142 7.93 -5.00 1.72
CA GLN A 142 8.30 -6.26 2.35
C GLN A 142 7.39 -6.47 3.54
N GLY A 143 6.57 -7.52 3.48
CA GLY A 143 5.83 -8.02 4.62
C GLY A 143 6.72 -8.87 5.53
N GLY A 144 6.27 -9.06 6.76
CA GLY A 144 6.94 -9.86 7.76
C GLY A 144 6.03 -10.07 8.96
N ASN A 145 6.05 -11.26 9.55
CA ASN A 145 5.24 -11.61 10.70
C ASN A 145 6.04 -12.51 11.64
N ASP A 146 6.43 -12.04 12.82
CA ASP A 146 7.38 -12.76 13.69
C ASP A 146 6.84 -14.05 14.33
N ASN A 147 5.70 -14.58 13.84
CA ASN A 147 5.04 -15.79 14.32
C ASN A 147 5.46 -17.10 13.62
N VAL A 148 6.59 -17.12 12.89
CA VAL A 148 7.15 -18.33 12.25
C VAL A 148 8.20 -19.04 13.08
#